data_AF-A0AAQ3NXV7-F1
#
_entry.id   AF-A0AAQ3NXV7-F1
#
_cell.length_a   1.000
_cell.length_b   1.000
_cell.length_c   1.000
_cell.angle_alpha   90.00
_cell.angle_beta   90.00
_cell.angle_gamma   90.00
#
_symmetry.space_group_name_H-M   'P 1'
#
loop_
_entity.id
_entity.type
_entity.pdbx_description
1 polymer ?
#
loop_
_entity_poly.entity_id
_entity_poly.type
_entity_poly.pdbx_seq_one_letter_code
_entity_poly.pdbx_strand_id
1 'polypeptide(L)'
;MHDLMHDLATFLGGEFYFRANELGKETKFDRKTRHLSFARFSDPVSDIEVFETAKFPRTFLQINNAYSPFNNEKAPGIIVSMLKYLRVLKFSHYQGEFVLPDSIGELIHLRYLNLSRTSIAMLPESLCNVYNL
;
A
#
# COMPACT_ATOMS: atom_id res chain seq x y z
N MET A 1 25.81 -10.59 14.57
CA MET A 1 24.76 -9.89 15.35
C MET A 1 23.61 -9.38 14.50
N HIS A 2 23.82 -9.00 13.23
CA HIS A 2 22.73 -8.54 12.35
C HIS A 2 21.70 -9.65 12.04
N ASP A 3 22.15 -10.88 11.76
CA ASP A 3 21.25 -11.99 11.40
C ASP A 3 20.43 -12.48 12.59
N LEU A 4 21.02 -12.55 13.79
CA LEU A 4 20.29 -12.88 15.02
C LEU A 4 19.14 -11.91 15.33
N MET A 5 19.34 -10.60 15.11
CA MET A 5 18.28 -9.61 15.29
C MET A 5 17.20 -9.72 14.21
N HIS A 6 17.60 -10.05 12.97
CA HIS A 6 16.68 -10.31 11.88
C HIS A 6 15.82 -11.56 12.13
N ASP A 7 16.45 -12.66 12.57
CA ASP A 7 15.77 -13.92 12.87
C ASP A 7 14.81 -13.75 14.04
N LEU A 8 15.22 -13.04 15.09
CA LEU A 8 14.34 -12.73 16.23
C LEU A 8 13.14 -11.86 15.81
N ALA A 9 13.37 -10.84 14.98
CA ALA A 9 12.29 -9.99 14.46
C ALA A 9 11.32 -10.79 13.58
N THR A 10 11.83 -11.69 12.75
CA THR A 10 11.02 -12.58 11.91
C THR A 10 10.26 -13.60 12.75
N PHE A 11 10.88 -14.16 13.79
CA PHE A 11 10.24 -15.11 14.70
C PHE A 11 9.08 -14.48 15.49
N LEU A 12 9.27 -13.28 16.02
CA LEU A 12 8.26 -12.59 16.82
C LEU A 12 7.18 -11.90 15.97
N GLY A 13 7.57 -11.40 14.80
CA GLY A 13 6.76 -10.47 14.02
C GLY A 13 6.36 -10.97 12.64
N GLY A 14 6.96 -12.05 12.12
CA GLY A 14 6.88 -12.45 10.72
C GLY A 14 5.45 -12.60 10.18
N GLU A 15 4.51 -13.09 11.01
CA GLU A 15 3.10 -13.24 10.61
C GLU A 15 2.36 -11.90 10.39
N PHE A 16 2.90 -10.79 10.90
CA PHE A 16 2.32 -9.46 10.74
C PHE A 16 2.90 -8.69 9.54
N TYR A 17 4.02 -9.13 8.97
CA TYR A 17 4.70 -8.44 7.88
C TYR A 17 4.72 -9.30 6.62
N PHE A 18 4.39 -8.69 5.49
CA PHE A 18 4.57 -9.28 4.19
C PHE A 18 5.46 -8.36 3.34
N ARG A 19 6.55 -8.93 2.84
CA ARG A 19 7.50 -8.26 1.94
C ARG A 19 7.67 -9.09 0.69
N ALA A 20 7.44 -8.48 -0.47
CA ALA A 20 7.71 -9.10 -1.75
C ALA A 20 8.51 -8.17 -2.66
N ASN A 21 9.19 -8.75 -3.66
CA ASN A 21 9.70 -7.93 -4.75
C ASN A 21 8.56 -7.53 -5.69
N GLU A 22 7.59 -8.41 -5.88
CA GLU A 22 6.45 -8.22 -6.78
C GLU A 22 5.17 -8.68 -6.08
N LEU A 23 4.13 -7.84 -6.09
CA LEU A 23 2.80 -8.16 -5.57
C LEU A 23 1.91 -8.62 -6.72
N GLY A 24 1.17 -9.73 -6.53
CA GLY A 24 0.33 -10.33 -7.58
C GLY A 24 -0.23 -11.71 -7.21
N LYS A 25 -0.72 -12.46 -8.20
CA LYS A 25 -1.59 -13.66 -8.07
C LYS A 25 -1.07 -14.80 -7.18
N GLU A 26 0.25 -14.97 -7.10
CA GLU A 26 0.85 -16.03 -6.27
C GLU A 26 1.06 -15.59 -4.80
N THR A 27 0.68 -14.37 -4.47
CA THR A 27 0.86 -13.80 -3.14
C THR A 27 -0.17 -14.36 -2.17
N LYS A 28 0.29 -15.15 -1.19
CA LYS A 28 -0.55 -15.63 -0.09
C LYS A 28 -0.34 -14.76 1.14
N PHE A 29 -1.41 -14.11 1.61
CA PHE A 29 -1.38 -13.35 2.87
C PHE A 29 -1.88 -14.19 4.02
N ASP A 30 -1.21 -14.07 5.16
CA ASP A 30 -1.80 -14.46 6.43
C ASP A 30 -2.88 -13.45 6.82
N ARG A 31 -3.99 -13.90 7.43
CA ARG A 31 -5.06 -13.02 7.95
C ARG A 31 -4.57 -12.06 9.03
N LYS A 32 -3.44 -12.36 9.68
CA LYS A 32 -2.75 -11.53 10.66
C LYS A 32 -1.83 -10.49 10.02
N THR A 33 -1.55 -10.56 8.72
CA THR A 33 -0.74 -9.56 8.03
C THR A 33 -1.29 -8.16 8.26
N ARG A 34 -0.45 -7.24 8.75
CA ARG A 34 -0.77 -5.83 8.99
C ARG A 34 0.12 -4.88 8.19
N HIS A 35 1.26 -5.34 7.71
CA HIS A 35 2.23 -4.47 7.04
C HIS A 35 2.61 -5.07 5.70
N LEU A 36 2.27 -4.37 4.62
CA LEU A 36 2.57 -4.76 3.25
C LEU A 36 3.70 -3.89 2.70
N SER A 37 4.72 -4.54 2.14
CA SER A 37 5.81 -3.85 1.47
C SER A 37 6.21 -4.53 0.17
N PHE A 38 6.39 -3.77 -0.92
CA PHE A 38 6.62 -4.33 -2.25
C PHE A 38 7.46 -3.40 -3.14
N ALA A 39 8.20 -3.98 -4.09
CA ALA A 39 8.99 -3.20 -5.04
C ALA A 39 8.21 -2.87 -6.32
N ARG A 40 7.37 -3.78 -6.81
CA ARG A 40 6.57 -3.65 -8.04
C ARG A 40 5.20 -4.32 -7.93
N PHE A 41 4.28 -3.93 -8.80
CA PHE A 41 3.00 -4.60 -9.06
C PHE A 41 3.04 -5.36 -10.39
N SER A 42 2.46 -6.57 -10.42
CA SER A 42 2.45 -7.42 -11.62
C SER A 42 1.30 -7.09 -12.57
N ASP A 43 0.03 -7.05 -12.11
CA ASP A 43 -1.15 -6.82 -12.96
C ASP A 43 -2.45 -6.54 -12.16
N PRO A 44 -3.26 -5.53 -12.54
CA PRO A 44 -4.47 -5.12 -11.82
C PRO A 44 -5.52 -6.22 -11.58
N VAL A 45 -5.66 -7.20 -12.49
CA VAL A 45 -6.67 -8.27 -12.32
C VAL A 45 -6.24 -9.24 -11.24
N SER A 46 -4.93 -9.54 -11.17
CA SER A 46 -4.38 -10.36 -10.10
C SER A 46 -4.31 -9.65 -8.75
N ASP A 47 -4.26 -8.32 -8.76
CA ASP A 47 -4.08 -7.52 -7.54
C ASP A 47 -5.38 -7.39 -6.73
N ILE A 48 -6.54 -7.50 -7.38
CA ILE A 48 -7.83 -7.48 -6.67
C ILE A 48 -7.92 -8.69 -5.74
N GLU A 49 -7.63 -9.91 -6.22
CA GLU A 49 -7.66 -11.15 -5.41
C GLU A 49 -6.73 -11.06 -4.19
N VAL A 50 -5.56 -10.43 -4.38
CA VAL A 50 -4.58 -10.12 -3.33
C VAL A 50 -5.21 -9.29 -2.21
N PHE A 51 -5.91 -8.20 -2.56
CA PHE A 51 -6.54 -7.31 -1.58
C PHE A 51 -7.86 -7.85 -1.00
N GLU A 52 -8.58 -8.72 -1.72
CA GLU A 52 -9.73 -9.44 -1.16
C GLU A 52 -9.30 -10.35 0.01
N THR A 53 -8.12 -10.94 -0.11
CA THR A 53 -7.52 -11.79 0.93
C THR A 53 -6.95 -10.94 2.07
N ALA A 54 -6.25 -9.86 1.75
CA ALA A 54 -5.62 -8.96 2.71
C ALA A 54 -6.58 -7.87 3.23
N LYS A 55 -7.53 -8.23 4.11
CA LYS A 55 -8.56 -7.28 4.60
C LYS A 55 -8.10 -6.28 5.67
N PHE A 56 -7.02 -6.55 6.39
CA PHE A 56 -6.59 -5.76 7.56
C PHE A 56 -5.19 -5.12 7.52
N PRO A 57 -4.53 -4.88 6.38
CA PRO A 57 -3.33 -4.05 6.32
C PRO A 57 -3.54 -2.69 6.98
N ARG A 58 -2.57 -2.32 7.82
CA ARG A 58 -2.40 -0.99 8.43
C ARG A 58 -1.31 -0.20 7.73
N THR A 59 -0.41 -0.86 7.00
CA THR A 59 0.64 -0.20 6.24
C THR A 59 0.69 -0.76 4.84
N PHE A 60 0.78 0.15 3.87
CA PHE A 60 1.01 -0.17 2.47
C PHE A 60 2.17 0.69 1.97
N LEU A 61 3.32 0.03 1.74
CA LEU A 61 4.59 0.71 1.52
C LEU A 61 5.33 0.22 0.27
N GLN A 62 5.60 1.13 -0.65
CA GLN A 62 6.54 0.88 -1.73
C GLN A 62 8.00 0.99 -1.22
N ILE A 63 8.80 -0.05 -1.46
CA ILE A 63 10.23 -0.11 -1.06
C ILE A 63 11.21 0.33 -2.16
N ASN A 64 10.79 0.33 -3.43
CA ASN A 64 11.62 0.83 -4.53
C ASN A 64 11.29 2.29 -4.81
N ASN A 65 12.25 3.20 -4.64
CA ASN A 65 12.06 4.63 -4.90
C ASN A 65 12.61 5.08 -6.27
N ALA A 66 12.95 4.16 -7.17
CA ALA A 66 13.51 4.53 -8.47
C ALA A 66 12.43 4.74 -9.55
N TYR A 67 11.32 4.02 -9.46
CA TYR A 67 10.26 3.98 -10.47
C TYR A 67 8.88 3.86 -9.82
N SER A 68 7.83 4.20 -10.55
CA SER A 68 6.45 3.91 -10.13
C SER A 68 6.32 2.40 -9.88
N PRO A 69 5.72 1.97 -8.76
CA PRO A 69 5.51 0.55 -8.56
C PRO A 69 4.31 0.06 -9.37
N PHE A 70 3.44 0.98 -9.78
CA PHE A 70 2.20 0.72 -10.49
C PHE A 70 2.45 0.87 -11.98
N ASN A 71 2.05 -0.16 -12.72
CA ASN A 71 1.97 -0.15 -14.18
C ASN A 71 0.60 0.34 -14.69
N ASN A 72 -0.30 0.77 -13.79
CA ASN A 72 -1.68 1.13 -14.10
C ASN A 72 -2.17 2.31 -13.23
N GLU A 73 -2.84 3.26 -13.87
CA GLU A 73 -3.54 4.42 -13.28
C GLU A 73 -4.68 4.06 -12.33
N LYS A 74 -5.28 2.88 -12.46
CA LYS A 74 -6.38 2.41 -11.61
C LYS A 74 -5.92 1.84 -10.26
N ALA A 75 -4.64 1.47 -10.13
CA ALA A 75 -4.14 0.80 -8.93
C ALA A 75 -4.36 1.60 -7.63
N PRO A 76 -4.07 2.92 -7.58
CA PRO A 76 -4.37 3.73 -6.39
C PRO A 76 -5.85 3.64 -6.00
N GLY A 77 -6.75 3.73 -6.97
CA GLY A 77 -8.20 3.57 -6.83
C GLY A 77 -8.58 2.25 -6.16
N ILE A 78 -8.10 1.14 -6.69
CA ILE A 78 -8.37 -0.20 -6.15
C ILE A 78 -7.86 -0.30 -4.71
N ILE A 79 -6.62 0.14 -4.45
CA ILE A 79 -5.97 0.03 -3.14
C ILE A 79 -6.75 0.80 -2.06
N VAL A 80 -7.09 2.06 -2.29
CA VAL A 80 -7.84 2.86 -1.30
C VAL A 80 -9.28 2.35 -1.14
N SER A 81 -9.83 1.71 -2.17
CA SER A 81 -11.18 1.15 -2.15
C SER A 81 -11.26 -0.15 -1.37
N MET A 82 -10.18 -0.93 -1.31
CA MET A 82 -10.17 -2.24 -0.67
C MET A 82 -9.53 -2.25 0.72
N LEU A 83 -8.51 -1.41 0.96
CA LEU A 83 -7.71 -1.44 2.19
C LEU A 83 -8.14 -0.36 3.20
N LYS A 84 -9.36 -0.49 3.74
CA LYS A 84 -9.98 0.53 4.61
C LYS A 84 -9.31 0.76 5.98
N TYR A 85 -8.46 -0.17 6.42
CA TYR A 85 -7.81 -0.11 7.73
C TYR A 85 -6.40 0.51 7.71
N LEU A 86 -5.99 1.08 6.58
CA LEU A 86 -4.68 1.69 6.43
C LEU A 86 -4.50 2.86 7.40
N ARG A 87 -3.32 2.88 8.03
CA ARG A 87 -2.77 3.97 8.83
C ARG A 87 -1.63 4.68 8.11
N VAL A 88 -0.89 3.95 7.27
CA VAL A 88 0.25 4.45 6.50
C VAL A 88 0.04 4.04 5.05
N LEU A 89 -0.03 5.03 4.15
CA LEU A 89 -0.16 4.83 2.72
C LEU A 89 0.91 5.65 1.98
N LYS A 90 1.63 4.98 1.07
CA LYS A 90 2.63 5.62 0.21
C LYS A 90 2.33 5.35 -1.26
N PHE A 91 2.09 6.42 -2.01
CA PHE A 91 2.05 6.46 -3.46
C PHE A 91 3.12 7.44 -3.93
N SER A 92 4.29 6.95 -4.32
CA SER A 92 5.40 7.82 -4.69
C SER A 92 5.99 7.45 -6.04
N HIS A 93 6.71 8.40 -6.66
CA HIS A 93 7.40 8.17 -7.93
C HIS A 93 6.47 7.73 -9.07
N TYR A 94 5.24 8.22 -9.07
CA TYR A 94 4.27 7.92 -10.12
C TYR A 94 4.66 8.61 -11.43
N GLN A 95 4.70 7.85 -12.53
CA GLN A 95 5.01 8.39 -13.86
C GLN A 95 3.71 8.78 -14.57
N GLY A 96 3.69 9.93 -15.24
CA GLY A 96 2.48 10.46 -15.87
C GLY A 96 1.60 11.22 -14.88
N GLU A 97 0.36 11.52 -15.26
CA GLU A 97 -0.63 12.22 -14.43
C GLU A 97 -1.09 11.33 -13.26
N PHE A 98 -1.15 11.88 -12.05
CA PHE A 98 -1.63 11.15 -10.87
C PHE A 98 -2.88 11.82 -10.32
N VAL A 99 -3.95 11.02 -10.20
CA VAL A 99 -5.20 11.43 -9.57
C VAL A 99 -5.40 10.62 -8.30
N LEU A 100 -5.54 11.31 -7.16
CA LEU A 100 -5.92 10.67 -5.91
C LEU A 100 -7.45 10.47 -5.90
N PRO A 101 -7.96 9.23 -5.86
CA PRO A 101 -9.40 8.93 -5.84
C PRO A 101 -10.11 9.47 -4.59
N ASP A 102 -11.39 9.85 -4.75
CA ASP A 102 -12.24 10.36 -3.65
C ASP A 102 -12.46 9.36 -2.51
N SER A 103 -12.35 8.06 -2.78
CA SER A 103 -12.45 7.04 -1.74
C SER A 103 -11.31 7.09 -0.71
N ILE A 104 -10.30 7.95 -0.90
CA ILE A 104 -9.31 8.27 0.14
C ILE A 104 -9.98 8.81 1.41
N GLY A 105 -11.09 9.54 1.28
CA GLY A 105 -11.86 10.07 2.42
C GLY A 105 -12.45 8.98 3.32
N GLU A 106 -12.56 7.74 2.83
CA GLU A 106 -13.05 6.60 3.60
C GLU A 106 -11.96 5.94 4.46
N LEU A 107 -10.68 6.31 4.27
CA LEU A 107 -9.57 5.79 5.07
C LEU A 107 -9.48 6.50 6.42
N ILE A 108 -10.53 6.42 7.25
CA ILE A 108 -10.66 7.14 8.53
C ILE A 108 -9.54 6.84 9.56
N HIS A 109 -8.80 5.75 9.35
CA HIS A 109 -7.68 5.33 10.18
C HIS A 109 -6.33 5.85 9.71
N LEU A 110 -6.27 6.51 8.55
CA LEU A 110 -5.04 6.99 7.94
C LEU A 110 -4.42 8.10 8.80
N ARG A 111 -3.10 8.02 8.98
CA ARG A 111 -2.27 8.92 9.80
C ARG A 111 -1.02 9.42 9.07
N TYR A 112 -0.75 8.85 7.90
CA TYR A 112 0.39 9.22 7.09
C TYR A 112 0.08 8.89 5.64
N LEU A 113 0.13 9.92 4.81
CA LEU A 113 -0.02 9.84 3.37
C LEU A 113 1.23 10.43 2.72
N ASN A 114 1.92 9.64 1.91
CA ASN A 114 3.04 10.11 1.11
C ASN A 114 2.68 10.07 -0.36
N LEU A 115 2.61 11.25 -0.98
CA LEU A 115 2.37 11.47 -2.41
C LEU A 115 3.61 12.04 -3.12
N SER A 116 4.79 11.85 -2.53
CA SER A 116 6.02 12.50 -3.02
C SER A 116 6.37 12.05 -4.43
N ARG A 117 6.85 12.99 -5.26
CA ARG A 117 7.24 12.73 -6.65
C ARG A 117 6.11 12.09 -7.46
N THR A 118 4.90 12.58 -7.24
CA THR A 118 3.75 12.40 -8.12
C THR A 118 3.47 13.73 -8.84
N SER A 119 2.78 13.69 -9.95
CA SER A 119 2.35 14.88 -10.73
C SER A 119 0.97 15.37 -10.31
N ILE A 120 0.58 15.14 -9.05
CA ILE A 120 -0.77 15.44 -8.58
C ILE A 120 -1.11 16.93 -8.75
N ALA A 121 -2.16 17.21 -9.52
CA ALA A 121 -2.61 18.57 -9.79
C ALA A 121 -3.56 19.10 -8.70
N MET A 122 -4.40 18.22 -8.15
CA MET A 122 -5.42 18.57 -7.17
C MET A 122 -5.63 17.42 -6.19
N LEU A 123 -5.86 17.76 -4.92
CA LEU A 123 -6.30 16.81 -3.91
C LEU A 123 -7.83 16.76 -3.88
N PRO A 124 -8.44 15.57 -3.74
CA PRO A 124 -9.89 15.44 -3.64
C PRO A 124 -10.40 16.08 -2.34
N GLU A 125 -11.57 16.73 -2.40
CA GLU A 125 -12.20 17.37 -1.23
C GLU A 125 -12.49 16.36 -0.10
N SER A 126 -12.79 15.12 -0.48
CA SER A 126 -13.00 13.99 0.43
C SER A 126 -11.80 13.71 1.35
N LEU A 127 -10.57 14.14 1.00
CA LEU A 127 -9.41 14.03 1.88
C LEU A 127 -9.63 14.76 3.22
N CYS A 128 -10.46 15.81 3.24
CA CYS A 128 -10.86 16.53 4.45
C CYS A 128 -11.60 15.64 5.47
N ASN A 129 -12.16 14.51 5.06
CA ASN A 129 -12.82 13.55 5.96
C ASN A 129 -11.83 12.70 6.77
N VAL A 130 -10.53 12.76 6.44
CA VAL A 130 -9.47 12.00 7.10
C VAL A 130 -8.88 12.81 8.25
N TYR A 131 -9.63 12.96 9.33
CA TYR A 131 -9.28 13.85 10.46
C TYR A 131 -7.99 13.48 11.23
N ASN A 132 -7.50 12.25 11.06
CA ASN A 132 -6.32 11.74 11.77
C ASN A 132 -5.01 11.87 10.97
N LEU A 133 -5.07 12.51 9.79
CA LEU A 133 -3.97 12.59 8.83
C LEU A 133 -2.86 13.55 9.25
#